data_AF-A0A7W0W6L4-F1
#
_entry.id   AF-A0A7W0W6L4-F1
#
_cell.length_a   1.000
_cell.length_b   1.000
_cell.length_c   1.000
_cell.angle_alpha   90.00
_cell.angle_beta   90.00
_cell.angle_gamma   90.00
#
_symmetry.space_group_name_H-M   'P 1'
#
loop_
_entity.id
_entity.type
_entity.pdbx_description
1 polymer ?
#
loop_
_entity_poly.entity_id
_entity_poly.type
_entity_poly.pdbx_seq_one_letter_code
_entity_poly.pdbx_strand_id
1 'polypeptide(L)'
;MKHRSPSTLTLRFAAIVVAGFVAPAGVAEAQRRPVPVTAEPIQRQGKGELVIPRGFVPPAGMCRIWIDAVPPGKQPAPTDCASALRNRPANGQVIFGDDPPNRSKDKSKVKSELEQSLGDLLNRR
;
A
#
# COMPACT_ATOMS: atom_id res chain seq x y z
N MET A 1 -50.70 -20.22 -24.61
CA MET A 1 -49.75 -21.29 -24.98
C MET A 1 -50.12 -21.75 -26.38
N LYS A 2 -49.43 -21.25 -27.41
CA LYS A 2 -49.67 -21.59 -28.83
C LYS A 2 -48.62 -22.60 -29.28
N HIS A 3 -49.07 -23.72 -29.82
CA HIS A 3 -48.27 -24.80 -30.39
C HIS A 3 -47.39 -24.32 -31.57
N ARG A 4 -46.17 -24.83 -31.68
CA ARG A 4 -45.60 -25.21 -32.98
C ARG A 4 -44.52 -26.27 -32.84
N SER A 5 -44.84 -27.43 -33.39
CA SER A 5 -44.03 -28.65 -33.52
C SER A 5 -43.16 -28.58 -34.81
N PRO A 6 -42.38 -29.63 -35.18
CA PRO A 6 -41.06 -29.53 -35.83
C PRO A 6 -41.16 -29.75 -37.34
N SER A 7 -40.08 -29.50 -38.09
CA SER A 7 -39.87 -30.14 -39.41
C SER A 7 -38.43 -30.00 -39.90
N THR A 8 -37.77 -31.16 -39.87
CA THR A 8 -36.70 -31.67 -40.73
C THR A 8 -36.71 -31.10 -42.17
N LEU A 9 -35.56 -30.68 -42.71
CA LEU A 9 -35.04 -31.20 -43.99
C LEU A 9 -33.62 -30.69 -44.28
N THR A 10 -32.79 -31.65 -44.64
CA THR A 10 -31.42 -31.61 -45.15
C THR A 10 -31.16 -30.69 -46.35
N LEU A 11 -29.97 -30.07 -46.40
CA LEU A 11 -29.21 -30.02 -47.66
C LEU A 11 -27.70 -30.02 -47.38
N ARG A 12 -27.02 -31.04 -47.90
CA ARG A 12 -25.56 -31.16 -47.96
C ARG A 12 -25.04 -30.24 -49.05
N PHE A 13 -23.93 -29.55 -48.84
CA PHE A 13 -22.90 -29.05 -49.78
C PHE A 13 -22.09 -28.02 -48.95
N ALA A 14 -20.77 -28.03 -48.79
CA ALA A 14 -19.68 -28.62 -49.54
C ALA A 14 -18.53 -28.99 -48.59
N ALA A 15 -17.76 -30.00 -48.98
CA ALA A 15 -16.45 -30.24 -48.41
C ALA A 15 -15.56 -29.02 -48.68
N ILE A 16 -15.05 -28.39 -47.62
CA ILE A 16 -13.93 -27.46 -47.70
C ILE A 16 -12.82 -28.08 -46.86
N VAL A 17 -11.91 -28.80 -47.54
CA VAL A 17 -10.60 -29.13 -47.01
C VAL A 17 -9.76 -27.87 -47.16
N VAL A 18 -9.55 -27.13 -46.06
CA VAL A 18 -8.46 -26.17 -45.97
C VAL A 18 -7.48 -26.71 -44.95
N ALA A 19 -6.41 -27.29 -45.48
CA ALA A 19 -5.20 -27.55 -44.75
C ALA A 19 -4.60 -26.21 -44.27
N GLY A 20 -4.26 -26.15 -42.98
CA GLY A 20 -3.15 -25.37 -42.42
C GLY A 20 -3.06 -23.88 -42.77
N PHE A 21 -3.65 -23.04 -41.92
CA PHE A 21 -3.11 -21.70 -41.66
C PHE A 21 -2.80 -21.58 -40.17
N VAL A 22 -1.55 -21.86 -39.81
CA VAL A 22 -1.02 -21.58 -38.47
C VAL A 22 -0.61 -20.11 -38.46
N ALA A 23 -1.50 -19.24 -38.01
CA ALA A 23 -1.18 -17.86 -37.66
C ALA A 23 -1.11 -17.76 -36.13
N PRO A 24 0.07 -17.62 -35.51
CA PRO A 24 0.13 -17.16 -34.13
C PRO A 24 -0.28 -15.68 -34.14
N ALA A 25 -1.39 -15.37 -33.48
CA ALA A 25 -1.76 -13.99 -33.20
C ALA A 25 -0.63 -13.33 -32.44
N GLY A 26 -0.07 -12.26 -33.01
CA GLY A 26 0.70 -11.31 -32.25
C GLY A 26 -0.21 -10.61 -31.24
N VAL A 27 0.08 -10.78 -29.96
CA VAL A 27 0.08 -9.63 -29.06
C VAL A 27 1.53 -9.38 -28.70
N ALA A 28 2.03 -8.23 -29.15
CA ALA A 28 3.19 -7.59 -28.58
C ALA A 28 2.86 -7.25 -27.13
N GLU A 29 2.92 -8.24 -26.25
CA GLU A 29 3.00 -8.00 -24.82
C GLU A 29 4.47 -7.70 -24.56
N ALA A 30 4.79 -6.42 -24.54
CA ALA A 30 5.99 -5.92 -23.91
C ALA A 30 6.03 -6.57 -22.53
N GLN A 31 6.83 -7.63 -22.38
CA GLN A 31 6.93 -8.42 -21.17
C GLN A 31 7.51 -7.50 -20.10
N ARG A 32 6.62 -6.77 -19.41
CA ARG A 32 6.85 -6.35 -18.04
C ARG A 32 7.16 -7.63 -17.30
N ARG A 33 8.46 -7.87 -17.09
CA ARG A 33 8.92 -8.83 -16.11
C ARG A 33 8.07 -8.56 -14.85
N PRO A 34 7.30 -9.53 -14.34
CA PRO A 34 6.84 -9.43 -12.97
C PRO A 34 8.13 -9.40 -12.15
N VAL A 35 8.44 -8.23 -11.57
CA VAL A 35 9.49 -8.16 -10.55
C VAL A 35 9.09 -9.20 -9.51
N PRO A 36 9.93 -10.21 -9.22
CA PRO A 36 9.69 -11.05 -8.07
C PRO A 36 9.70 -10.09 -6.88
N VAL A 37 8.52 -9.75 -6.39
CA VAL A 37 8.35 -9.23 -5.04
C VAL A 37 8.79 -10.39 -4.16
N THR A 38 10.09 -10.45 -3.88
CA THR A 38 10.59 -11.12 -2.70
C THR A 38 9.68 -10.63 -1.59
N ALA A 39 8.84 -11.53 -1.08
CA ALA A 39 8.08 -11.27 0.12
C ALA A 39 9.14 -11.11 1.21
N GLU A 40 9.60 -9.87 1.40
CA GLU A 40 10.47 -9.53 2.50
C GLU A 40 9.71 -9.93 3.78
N PRO A 41 10.37 -10.63 4.71
CA PRO A 41 9.71 -11.05 5.93
C PRO A 41 9.23 -9.79 6.66
N ILE A 42 7.90 -9.62 6.76
CA ILE A 42 7.32 -8.58 7.63
C ILE A 42 7.70 -8.96 9.05
N GLN A 43 8.74 -8.31 9.55
CA GLN A 43 9.26 -8.44 10.89
C GLN A 43 8.15 -8.07 11.87
N ARG A 44 7.48 -9.08 12.43
CA ARG A 44 6.58 -8.92 13.59
C ARG A 44 7.43 -8.65 14.81
N GLN A 45 7.83 -7.41 15.00
CA GLN A 45 8.32 -6.95 16.29
C GLN A 45 7.12 -6.59 17.16
N GLY A 46 7.05 -7.16 18.36
CA GLY A 46 6.23 -6.59 19.43
C GLY A 46 6.68 -5.14 19.60
N LYS A 47 5.74 -4.19 19.52
CA LYS A 47 6.05 -2.75 19.37
C LYS A 47 6.80 -2.46 18.04
N GLY A 48 6.35 -3.10 16.98
CA GLY A 48 7.00 -3.08 15.67
C GLY A 48 6.77 -1.77 14.97
N GLU A 49 7.87 -1.13 14.59
CA GLU A 49 7.92 0.00 13.68
C GLU A 49 7.19 -0.39 12.39
N LEU A 50 5.91 -0.03 12.30
CA LEU A 50 5.12 -0.22 11.10
C LEU A 50 5.74 0.67 10.01
N VAL A 51 6.43 0.05 9.05
CA VAL A 51 7.11 0.78 7.97
C VAL A 51 6.07 1.36 7.02
N ILE A 52 5.60 2.58 7.32
CA ILE A 52 4.65 3.32 6.51
C ILE A 52 5.44 4.13 5.48
N PRO A 53 5.13 4.03 4.18
CA PRO A 53 5.80 4.87 3.20
C PRO A 53 5.52 6.35 3.50
N ARG A 54 6.55 7.20 3.40
CA ARG A 54 6.52 8.61 3.86
C ARG A 54 5.35 9.46 3.32
N GLY A 55 4.82 9.14 2.14
CA GLY A 55 3.66 9.83 1.55
C GLY A 55 2.29 9.41 2.10
N PHE A 56 2.23 8.42 3.00
CA PHE A 56 0.98 7.88 3.56
C PHE A 56 0.76 8.24 5.03
N VAL A 57 1.72 8.94 5.63
CA VAL A 57 1.61 9.51 6.98
C VAL A 57 0.54 10.62 6.95
N PRO A 58 -0.46 10.60 7.85
CA PRO A 58 -1.46 11.65 7.92
C PRO A 58 -0.85 13.00 8.34
N PRO A 59 -1.47 14.13 7.99
CA PRO A 59 -1.02 15.45 8.42
C PRO A 59 -1.15 15.60 9.95
N ALA A 60 -0.44 16.59 10.49
CA ALA A 60 -0.47 16.90 11.92
C ALA A 60 -1.90 17.10 12.44
N GLY A 61 -2.20 16.51 13.60
CA GLY A 61 -3.53 16.58 14.22
C GLY A 61 -4.59 15.65 13.61
N MET A 62 -4.22 14.87 12.59
CA MET A 62 -5.06 13.82 12.01
C MET A 62 -4.46 12.44 12.31
N CYS A 63 -5.32 11.43 12.33
CA CYS A 63 -4.92 10.05 12.47
C CYS A 63 -5.31 9.25 11.23
N ARG A 64 -4.67 8.11 11.02
CA ARG A 64 -5.01 7.21 9.92
C ARG A 64 -4.98 5.78 10.38
N ILE A 65 -5.98 4.99 9.99
CA ILE A 65 -5.98 3.55 10.24
C ILE A 65 -5.15 2.88 9.14
N TRP A 66 -4.15 2.11 9.53
CA TRP A 66 -3.38 1.24 8.66
C TRP A 66 -3.84 -0.19 8.83
N ILE A 67 -4.34 -0.78 7.75
CA ILE A 67 -4.88 -2.13 7.77
C ILE A 67 -3.84 -3.07 7.15
N ASP A 68 -3.53 -4.16 7.85
CA ASP A 68 -2.64 -5.20 7.35
C ASP A 68 -3.24 -5.85 6.09
N ALA A 69 -2.37 -6.20 5.14
CA ALA A 69 -2.73 -6.76 3.83
C ALA A 69 -3.55 -5.83 2.90
N VAL A 70 -3.76 -4.56 3.27
CA VAL A 70 -4.33 -3.55 2.37
C VAL A 70 -3.20 -2.75 1.71
N PRO A 71 -3.14 -2.66 0.37
CA PRO A 71 -2.10 -1.90 -0.31
C PRO A 71 -2.24 -0.39 -0.01
N PRO A 72 -1.15 0.38 0.00
CA PRO A 72 -1.14 1.79 0.45
C PRO A 72 -2.20 2.67 -0.23
N GLY A 73 -2.38 2.53 -1.55
CA GLY A 73 -3.36 3.30 -2.33
C GLY A 73 -4.84 2.94 -2.10
N LYS A 74 -5.11 1.90 -1.30
CA LYS A 74 -6.45 1.47 -0.89
C LYS A 74 -6.68 1.63 0.61
N GLN A 75 -5.69 2.16 1.33
CA GLN A 75 -5.83 2.45 2.75
C GLN A 75 -6.89 3.54 2.97
N PRO A 76 -7.66 3.49 4.06
CA PRO A 76 -8.62 4.53 4.43
C PRO A 76 -8.00 5.93 4.39
N ALA A 77 -8.79 6.95 4.12
CA ALA A 77 -8.32 8.33 4.20
C ALA A 77 -7.93 8.71 5.64
N PRO A 78 -7.07 9.73 5.85
CA PRO A 78 -6.89 10.33 7.17
C PRO A 78 -8.22 10.81 7.77
N THR A 79 -8.43 10.51 9.04
CA THR A 79 -9.61 10.89 9.82
C THR A 79 -9.20 11.53 11.14
N ASP A 80 -10.17 12.00 11.93
CA ASP A 80 -9.87 12.42 13.30
C ASP A 80 -9.42 11.23 14.18
N CYS A 81 -8.63 11.54 15.20
CA CYS A 81 -8.05 10.52 16.08
C CYS A 81 -9.08 9.78 16.93
N ALA A 82 -10.16 10.43 17.36
CA ALA A 82 -11.20 9.77 18.15
C ALA A 82 -11.97 8.75 17.32
N SER A 83 -12.26 9.04 16.06
CA SER A 83 -12.87 8.11 15.11
C SER A 83 -11.90 7.00 14.71
N ALA A 84 -10.63 7.32 14.49
CA ALA A 84 -9.61 6.32 14.15
C ALA A 84 -9.46 5.25 15.25
N LEU A 85 -9.46 5.68 16.52
CA LEU A 85 -9.39 4.76 17.67
C LEU A 85 -10.66 3.92 17.83
N ARG A 86 -11.84 4.52 17.63
CA ARG A 86 -13.13 3.82 17.76
C ARG A 86 -13.38 2.82 16.63
N ASN A 87 -12.97 3.15 15.42
CA ASN A 87 -13.23 2.34 14.22
C ASN A 87 -12.04 1.45 13.82
N ARG A 88 -11.05 1.30 14.71
CA ARG A 88 -9.85 0.49 14.44
C ARG A 88 -10.24 -0.99 14.30
N PRO A 89 -10.02 -1.62 13.14
CA PRO A 89 -10.26 -3.05 12.98
C PRO A 89 -9.20 -3.87 13.72
N ALA A 90 -9.50 -5.14 13.99
CA ALA A 90 -8.59 -6.03 14.73
C ALA A 90 -7.24 -6.23 14.03
N ASN A 91 -7.23 -6.20 12.70
CA ASN A 91 -6.05 -6.32 11.84
C ASN A 91 -5.46 -4.95 11.42
N GLY A 92 -5.69 -3.90 12.22
CA GLY A 92 -5.21 -2.56 11.91
C GLY A 92 -4.63 -1.81 13.10
N GLN A 93 -3.76 -0.86 12.78
CA GLN A 93 -3.09 0.03 13.72
C GLN A 93 -3.43 1.49 13.40
N VAL A 94 -3.41 2.36 14.41
CA VAL A 94 -3.65 3.80 14.23
C VAL A 94 -2.31 4.51 14.15
N ILE A 95 -2.11 5.24 13.06
CA ILE A 95 -0.96 6.10 12.80
C ILE A 95 -1.36 7.51 13.18
N PHE A 96 -0.53 8.17 13.98
CA PHE A 96 -0.69 9.57 14.33
C PHE A 96 0.10 10.43 13.35
N GLY A 97 -0.51 11.50 12.89
CA GLY A 97 0.20 12.51 12.11
C GLY A 97 1.01 13.34 13.08
N ASP A 98 2.31 13.04 13.18
CA ASP A 98 3.25 13.90 13.90
C ASP A 98 3.55 15.15 13.05
N ASP A 99 3.78 16.27 13.73
CA ASP A 99 4.40 17.42 13.08
C ASP A 99 5.72 16.97 12.46
N PRO A 100 6.05 17.42 11.21
CA PRO A 100 7.37 17.16 10.66
C PRO A 100 8.40 17.61 11.70
N PRO A 101 9.48 16.83 11.95
CA PRO A 101 10.40 17.09 13.03
C PRO A 101 10.84 18.55 12.93
N ASN A 102 10.38 19.35 13.89
CA ASN A 102 10.69 20.76 13.92
C ASN A 102 12.20 20.84 14.12
N ARG A 103 12.95 21.07 13.03
CA ARG A 103 14.42 21.16 13.04
C ARG A 103 14.94 22.21 14.03
N SER A 104 14.08 23.10 14.52
CA SER A 104 14.39 24.06 15.58
C SER A 104 14.51 23.39 16.95
N LYS A 105 13.76 22.31 17.21
CA LYS A 105 13.74 21.60 18.51
C LYS A 105 15.00 20.76 18.72
N ASP A 106 15.51 20.12 17.67
CA ASP A 106 16.81 19.42 17.68
C ASP A 106 17.97 20.40 17.94
N LYS A 107 17.96 21.56 17.28
CA LYS A 107 18.99 22.60 17.53
C LYS A 107 18.97 23.13 18.96
N SER A 108 17.78 23.29 19.55
CA SER A 108 17.64 23.71 20.95
C SER A 108 18.19 22.68 21.94
N LYS A 109 18.01 21.39 21.67
CA LYS A 109 18.51 20.32 22.54
C LYS A 109 20.04 20.23 22.52
N VAL A 110 20.64 20.26 21.32
CA VAL A 110 22.10 20.24 21.17
C VAL A 110 22.74 21.47 21.83
N LYS A 111 22.14 22.65 21.70
CA LYS A 111 22.65 23.88 22.33
C LYS A 111 22.56 23.83 23.86
N SER A 112 21.49 23.26 24.41
CA SER A 112 21.34 23.05 25.86
C SER A 112 22.42 22.12 26.41
N GLU A 113 22.68 20.99 25.75
CA GLU A 113 23.70 20.02 26.17
C GLU A 113 25.12 20.61 26.09
N LEU A 114 25.40 21.42 25.07
CA LEU A 114 26.68 22.11 24.94
C LEU A 114 26.91 23.15 26.04
N GLU A 115 25.90 23.96 26.34
CA GLU A 115 25.97 24.97 27.41
C GLU A 115 26.09 24.32 28.79
N GLN A 116 25.40 23.20 29.04
CA GLN A 116 25.57 22.40 30.26
C GLN A 116 26.97 21.80 30.38
N SER A 117 27.51 21.27 29.29
CA SER A 117 28.86 20.71 29.28
C SER A 117 29.93 21.79 29.49
N LEU A 118 29.73 22.99 28.95
CA LEU A 118 30.61 24.13 29.19
C LEU A 118 30.56 24.61 30.64
N GLY A 119 29.38 24.62 31.25
CA GLY A 119 29.21 24.95 32.67
C GLY A 119 29.94 23.98 33.61
N ASP A 120 29.88 22.67 33.33
CA ASP A 120 30.56 21.64 34.14
C ASP A 120 32.09 21.78 34.08
N LEU A 121 32.61 22.15 32.90
CA LEU A 121 34.05 22.38 32.70
C LEU A 121 34.55 23.65 33.40
N LEU A 122 33.74 24.70 33.43
CA LEU A 122 34.10 25.95 34.10
C LEU A 122 34.08 25.83 35.63
N ASN A 123 33.19 24.99 36.18
CA ASN A 123 33.07 24.80 37.62
C ASN A 123 34.13 23.84 38.22
N ARG A 124 34.90 23.14 37.38
CA ARG A 124 36.00 22.25 37.79
C ARG A 124 37.38 22.93 37.83
N ARG A 125 37.44 24.23 37.54
CA ARG A 125 38.65 25.05 37.60
C ARG A 125 38.63 25.90 38.87
#